data_AF-A0A2U1WJQ9-F1
#
_entry.id   AF-A0A2U1WJQ9-F1
#
_cell.length_a   1.000
_cell.length_b   1.000
_cell.length_c   1.000
_cell.angle_alpha   90.00
_cell.angle_beta   90.00
_cell.angle_gamma   90.00
#
_symmetry.space_group_name_H-M   'P 1'
#
loop_
_entity.id
_entity.type
_entity.pdbx_description
1 polymer ?
#
loop_
_entity_poly.entity_id
_entity_poly.type
_entity_poly.pdbx_seq_one_letter_code
_entity_poly.pdbx_strand_id
1 'polypeptide(L)' 'MASKDHPKRRGAAPHVASADMAWTTIPDYRKMAQELAQLGAEAARRARMTGNGHYDRLAHTLTSRADEILDDLERGRKI' A
#
# COMPACT_ATOMS: atom_id res chain seq x y z
N MET A 1 0.89 45.81 27.54
CA MET A 1 -0.12 45.23 28.45
C MET A 1 0.11 43.73 28.50
N ALA A 2 0.31 43.17 29.70
CA ALA A 2 0.51 41.76 29.96
C ALA A 2 -0.64 41.24 30.84
N SER A 3 -0.88 39.91 30.78
CA SER A 3 -1.99 39.12 31.38
C SER A 3 -3.16 38.91 30.39
N LYS A 4 -3.71 37.71 30.19
CA LYS A 4 -3.63 36.46 30.94
C LYS A 4 -4.30 35.31 30.15
N ASP A 5 -4.14 34.09 30.69
CA ASP A 5 -5.02 32.92 30.56
C ASP A 5 -4.78 31.88 29.44
N HIS A 6 -4.15 30.78 29.85
CA HIS A 6 -4.44 29.42 29.37
C HIS A 6 -5.42 28.78 30.37
N PRO A 7 -6.47 28.07 29.93
CA PRO A 7 -6.45 26.62 30.15
C PRO A 7 -7.12 25.74 29.06
N LYS A 8 -6.43 24.63 28.75
CA LYS A 8 -6.88 23.26 28.44
C LYS A 8 -8.40 23.03 28.26
N ARG A 9 -8.82 22.47 27.11
CA ARG A 9 -9.61 21.21 27.01
C ARG A 9 -10.06 20.84 25.59
N ARG A 10 -9.63 19.63 25.20
CA ARG A 10 -10.41 18.49 24.67
C ARG A 10 -11.10 18.61 23.29
N GLY A 11 -10.83 17.60 22.46
CA GLY A 11 -11.79 17.16 21.44
C GLY A 11 -11.23 16.81 20.08
N ALA A 12 -9.92 16.54 19.91
CA ALA A 12 -9.48 15.88 18.68
C ALA A 12 -9.88 14.41 18.78
N ALA A 13 -10.73 14.01 17.84
CA ALA A 13 -11.51 12.79 17.76
C ALA A 13 -10.78 11.53 18.28
N PRO A 14 -11.51 10.55 18.85
CA PRO A 14 -10.95 9.22 18.97
C PRO A 14 -10.57 8.79 17.55
N HIS A 15 -9.26 8.68 17.29
CA HIS A 15 -8.80 7.79 16.25
C HIS A 15 -9.46 6.47 16.60
N VAL A 16 -10.47 6.11 15.82
CA VAL A 16 -11.10 4.81 15.89
C VAL A 16 -9.98 3.87 15.51
N ALA A 17 -9.24 3.43 16.53
CA ALA A 17 -8.28 2.37 16.45
C ALA A 17 -9.11 1.11 16.21
N SER A 18 -9.59 0.97 14.98
CA SER A 18 -9.98 -0.32 14.40
C SER A 18 -8.71 -1.11 14.06
N ALA A 19 -7.72 -1.06 14.95
CA ALA A 19 -6.50 -1.84 14.91
C ALA A 19 -6.72 -3.23 15.53
N ASP A 20 -7.87 -3.43 16.19
CA ASP A 20 -8.19 -4.65 16.96
C ASP A 20 -8.81 -5.78 16.13
N MET A 21 -9.16 -5.56 14.85
CA MET A 21 -9.69 -6.61 13.95
C MET A 21 -8.71 -7.10 12.88
N ALA A 22 -7.49 -6.54 12.81
CA ALA A 22 -6.56 -6.82 11.71
C ALA A 22 -5.74 -8.12 11.88
N TRP A 23 -5.73 -8.74 13.07
CA TRP A 23 -4.84 -9.87 13.36
C TRP A 23 -5.43 -11.25 12.98
N THR A 24 -6.72 -11.32 12.66
CA THR A 24 -7.40 -12.58 12.31
C THR A 24 -7.66 -12.76 10.82
N THR A 25 -7.40 -11.74 10.01
CA THR A 25 -7.56 -11.85 8.55
C THR A 25 -6.24 -12.31 7.97
N ILE A 26 -6.16 -13.59 7.56
CA ILE A 26 -5.05 -14.08 6.74
C ILE A 26 -4.98 -13.16 5.50
N PRO A 27 -3.86 -12.47 5.25
CA PRO A 27 -3.74 -11.60 4.09
C PRO A 27 -3.96 -12.41 2.82
N ASP A 28 -4.85 -11.93 1.94
CA ASP A 28 -4.99 -12.51 0.60
C ASP A 28 -3.84 -12.00 -0.27
N TYR A 29 -2.69 -12.66 -0.14
CA TYR A 29 -1.47 -12.34 -0.88
C TYR A 29 -1.67 -12.43 -2.39
N ARG A 30 -2.60 -13.29 -2.86
CA ARG A 30 -2.92 -13.40 -4.28
C ARG A 30 -3.61 -12.12 -4.77
N LYS A 31 -4.58 -11.61 -4.00
CA LYS A 31 -5.23 -10.33 -4.29
C LYS A 31 -4.23 -9.17 -4.24
N MET A 32 -3.35 -9.14 -3.24
CA MET A 32 -2.31 -8.10 -3.14
C MET A 32 -1.36 -8.13 -4.36
N ALA A 33 -0.94 -9.31 -4.82
CA ALA A 33 -0.12 -9.44 -6.02
C ALA A 33 -0.85 -8.93 -7.28
N GLN A 34 -2.14 -9.22 -7.43
CA GLN A 34 -2.94 -8.70 -8.54
C GLN A 34 -3.06 -7.17 -8.52
N GLU A 35 -3.25 -6.57 -7.34
CA GLU A 35 -3.26 -5.11 -7.17
C GLU A 35 -1.90 -4.49 -7.54
N LEU A 36 -0.80 -5.11 -7.12
CA LEU A 36 0.55 -4.69 -7.51
C LEU A 36 0.76 -4.75 -9.03
N ALA A 37 0.32 -5.83 -9.69
CA ALA A 37 0.41 -5.96 -11.14
C ALA A 37 -0.42 -4.87 -11.86
N GLN A 38 -1.61 -4.54 -11.34
CA GLN A 38 -2.44 -3.46 -11.89
C GLN A 38 -1.78 -2.09 -11.74
N LEU A 39 -1.18 -1.80 -10.58
CA LEU A 39 -0.43 -0.57 -10.34
C LEU A 39 0.81 -0.49 -11.23
N GLY A 40 1.51 -1.61 -11.45
CA GLY A 40 2.64 -1.70 -12.38
C GLY A 40 2.22 -1.39 -13.81
N ALA A 41 1.10 -1.95 -14.27
CA ALA A 41 0.54 -1.65 -15.59
C ALA A 41 0.13 -0.17 -15.73
N GLU A 42 -0.40 0.44 -14.67
CA GLU A 42 -0.72 1.87 -14.68
C GLU A 42 0.54 2.74 -14.73
N ALA A 43 1.56 2.41 -13.94
CA ALA A 43 2.86 3.08 -13.99
C ALA A 43 3.47 2.97 -15.40
N ALA A 44 3.40 1.81 -16.05
CA ALA A 44 3.89 1.64 -17.43
C ALA A 44 3.14 2.53 -18.42
N ARG A 45 1.81 2.63 -18.28
CA ARG A 45 0.99 3.55 -19.09
C ARG A 45 1.43 5.00 -18.88
N ARG A 46 1.62 5.42 -17.63
CA ARG A 46 2.10 6.78 -17.31
C ARG A 46 3.51 7.04 -17.83
N ALA A 47 4.41 6.06 -17.77
CA ALA A 47 5.76 6.14 -18.34
C ALA A 47 5.71 6.42 -19.85
N ARG A 48 4.86 5.69 -20.59
CA ARG A 48 4.67 5.90 -22.03
C ARG A 48 4.09 7.27 -22.36
N MET A 49 3.12 7.73 -21.58
CA MET A 49 2.48 9.04 -21.81
C MET A 49 3.41 10.22 -21.50
N THR A 50 4.27 10.09 -20.49
CA THR A 50 5.09 11.20 -19.97
C THR A 50 6.55 11.14 -20.39
N GLY A 51 7.02 10.01 -20.91
CA GLY A 51 8.44 9.75 -21.16
C GLY A 51 9.28 9.67 -19.87
N ASN A 52 8.65 9.57 -18.70
CA ASN A 52 9.35 9.62 -17.41
C ASN A 52 9.83 8.21 -17.00
N GLY A 53 11.15 8.00 -17.04
CA GLY A 53 11.80 6.76 -16.65
C GLY A 53 11.58 6.34 -15.19
N HIS A 54 11.15 7.25 -14.31
CA HIS A 54 10.77 6.89 -12.93
C HIS A 54 9.52 6.01 -12.90
N TYR A 55 8.52 6.32 -13.72
CA TYR A 55 7.33 5.48 -13.85
C TYR A 55 7.65 4.13 -14.49
N ASP A 56 8.64 4.08 -15.39
CA ASP A 56 9.09 2.83 -16.00
C ASP A 56 9.74 1.91 -14.96
N ARG A 57 10.63 2.47 -14.13
CA ARG A 57 11.25 1.75 -13.00
C ARG A 57 10.22 1.29 -11.98
N LEU A 58 9.23 2.13 -11.69
CA LEU A 58 8.14 1.80 -10.78
C LEU A 58 7.29 0.65 -11.33
N ALA A 59 6.94 0.71 -12.61
CA ALA A 59 6.19 -0.34 -13.30
C ALA A 59 6.91 -1.68 -13.20
N HIS A 60 8.20 -1.70 -13.53
CA HIS A 60 9.02 -2.91 -13.44
C HIS A 60 9.06 -3.47 -12.02
N THR A 61 9.28 -2.61 -11.02
CA THR A 61 9.37 -3.05 -9.61
C THR A 61 8.06 -3.66 -9.12
N LEU A 62 6.93 -3.04 -9.45
CA LEU A 62 5.61 -3.50 -9.03
C LEU A 62 5.22 -4.81 -9.69
N THR A 63 5.49 -4.95 -10.98
CA THR A 63 5.21 -6.19 -11.72
C THR A 63 6.11 -7.33 -11.26
N SER A 64 7.42 -7.12 -11.09
CA SER A 64 8.32 -8.17 -10.59
C SER A 64 7.91 -8.68 -9.20
N ARG A 65 7.53 -7.77 -8.29
CA ARG A 65 7.06 -8.16 -6.95
C ARG A 65 5.73 -8.91 -6.98
N ALA A 66 4.83 -8.55 -7.89
CA ALA A 66 3.59 -9.29 -8.07
C ALA A 66 3.87 -10.73 -8.51
N ASP A 67 4.79 -10.92 -9.45
CA ASP A 67 5.17 -12.25 -9.94
C ASP A 67 5.88 -13.07 -8.86
N GLU A 68 6.79 -12.47 -8.09
CA GLU A 68 7.46 -13.12 -6.96
C GLU A 68 6.46 -13.65 -5.92
N ILE A 69 5.47 -12.84 -5.53
CA ILE A 69 4.43 -13.25 -4.58
C ILE A 69 3.59 -14.41 -5.15
N LEU A 70 3.27 -14.37 -6.44
CA LEU A 70 2.49 -15.44 -7.07
C LEU A 70 3.29 -16.74 -7.18
N ASP A 71 4.59 -16.67 -7.51
CA ASP A 71 5.48 -17.84 -7.54
C ASP A 71 5.63 -18.46 -6.16
N ASP A 72 5.83 -17.65 -5.12
CA ASP A 72 5.94 -18.12 -3.73
C ASP A 72 4.66 -18.82 -3.25
N LEU A 73 3.49 -18.27 -3.61
CA LEU A 73 2.19 -18.91 -3.33
C LEU A 73 2.03 -20.23 -4.09
N GLU A 74 2.50 -20.33 -5.34
CA GLU A 74 2.46 -21.57 -6.11
C GLU A 74 3.41 -22.62 -5.52
N ARG A 75 4.62 -22.23 -5.13
CA ARG A 75 5.60 -23.11 -4.48
C ARG A 75 5.08 -23.62 -3.14
N GLY A 76 4.51 -22.75 -2.31
CA GLY A 76 3.93 -23.14 -1.03
C GLY A 76 2.76 -24.13 -1.13
N ARG A 77 2.08 -24.17 -2.28
CA ARG A 77 0.98 -25.12 -2.55
C ARG A 77 1.46 -26.52 -2.99
N LYS A 78 2.70 -26.65 -3.47
CA LYS A 78 3.27 -27.92 -3.96
C LYS A 78 3.88 -28.80 -2.86
N ILE A 79 3.85 -28.34 -1.61
CA ILE A 79 4.34 -29.01 -0.40
C ILE A 79 3.15 -29.62 0.35
#